data_AF-A0A6L4AW64-F1
#
_entry.id   AF-A0A6L4AW64-F1
#
_cell.length_a   1.000
_cell.length_b   1.000
_cell.length_c   1.000
_cell.angle_alpha   90.00
_cell.angle_beta   90.00
_cell.angle_gamma   90.00
#
_symmetry.space_group_name_H-M   'P 1'
#
loop_
_entity.id
_entity.type
_entity.pdbx_description
1 polymer ?
#
loop_
_entity_poly.entity_id
_entity_poly.type
_entity_poly.pdbx_seq_one_letter_code
_entity_poly.pdbx_strand_id
1 'polypeptide(L)'
;MRHRFPAVLAAALLGGWSPAAGQTEPATDVATAPQAFAGEVVVTATLEPAAAERVSATVDRIDAAEIERRQATRVVDLLRTLPGVAVTQAGSPGKVASLFVRGTSSAHTLVLLDGVVLNDPTLGAFDASTATPEGLDRIEVVRGPYSALYGSGAVGGVIQLLTRAPAGRTFRLRLAGGSDEFARAGLAVAVSAGPFGFDFAGHLRRGEGALANDDFNARDGQLRVDARPAGAWRYGLLARAARLDGMAGGQAIDLASVGLALTEDQLRQMHRLKTGALLQGSVMMGA
;
A
#
# COMPACT_ATOMS: atom_id res chain seq x y z
N MET A 1 5.77 30.19 -16.06
CA MET A 1 5.11 30.67 -14.83
C MET A 1 4.82 29.45 -13.95
N ARG A 2 5.57 29.27 -12.86
CA ARG A 2 5.44 28.12 -11.96
C ARG A 2 4.48 28.48 -10.83
N HIS A 3 3.26 27.95 -10.86
CA HIS A 3 2.34 28.04 -9.73
C HIS A 3 2.81 27.11 -8.62
N ARG A 4 3.41 27.70 -7.59
CA ARG A 4 3.62 27.07 -6.29
C ARG A 4 2.28 27.09 -5.56
N PHE A 5 1.61 25.95 -5.44
CA PHE A 5 0.49 25.82 -4.51
C PHE A 5 1.05 25.65 -3.09
N PRO A 6 0.72 26.54 -2.13
CA PRO A 6 1.07 26.32 -0.73
C PRO A 6 0.12 25.26 -0.16
N ALA A 7 0.69 24.21 0.43
CA ALA A 7 -0.05 23.30 1.30
C ALA A 7 -0.43 24.08 2.56
N VAL A 8 -1.69 24.52 2.63
CA VAL A 8 -2.27 25.11 3.83
C VAL A 8 -2.55 23.97 4.81
N LEU A 9 -1.75 23.90 5.87
CA LEU A 9 -2.01 23.09 7.05
C LEU A 9 -3.21 23.71 7.79
N ALA A 10 -4.38 23.10 7.67
CA ALA A 10 -5.53 23.46 8.49
C ALA A 10 -5.36 22.83 9.88
N ALA A 11 -4.88 23.63 10.84
CA ALA A 11 -4.93 23.32 12.26
C ALA A 11 -6.38 23.47 12.76
N ALA A 12 -7.08 22.35 12.93
CA ALA A 12 -8.42 22.34 13.52
C ALA A 12 -8.34 22.34 15.05
N LEU A 13 -8.61 23.52 15.61
CA LEU A 13 -9.19 23.86 16.91
C LEU A 13 -9.35 22.72 17.95
N LEU A 14 -8.51 22.77 18.99
CA LEU A 14 -8.79 22.17 20.30
C LEU A 14 -9.93 22.95 20.98
N GLY A 15 -11.17 22.59 20.68
CA GLY A 15 -12.33 22.99 21.47
C GLY A 15 -12.33 22.23 22.80
N GLY A 16 -12.14 22.94 23.91
CA GLY A 16 -12.20 22.38 25.26
C GLY A 16 -13.58 21.83 25.56
N TRP A 17 -13.68 20.51 25.76
CA TRP A 17 -14.89 19.87 26.28
C TRP A 17 -14.76 19.75 27.80
N SER A 18 -15.51 20.56 28.54
CA SER A 18 -15.71 20.36 29.98
C SER A 18 -16.58 19.13 30.20
N PRO A 19 -16.16 18.13 31.01
CA PRO A 19 -17.05 17.04 31.38
C PRO A 19 -18.05 17.58 32.41
N ALA A 20 -19.33 17.65 32.03
CA ALA A 20 -20.40 17.74 33.00
C ALA A 20 -20.44 16.41 33.77
N ALA A 21 -20.29 16.47 35.10
CA ALA A 21 -20.39 15.32 35.98
C ALA A 21 -21.85 14.84 36.04
N GLY A 22 -22.21 13.93 35.13
CA GLY A 22 -23.43 13.12 35.20
C GLY A 22 -23.14 11.81 35.92
N GLN A 23 -23.90 11.50 36.97
CA GLN A 23 -23.82 10.25 37.71
C GLN A 23 -24.11 9.08 36.76
N THR A 24 -23.15 8.16 36.61
CA THR A 24 -23.27 6.99 35.76
C THR A 24 -23.71 5.81 36.61
N GLU A 25 -24.92 5.29 36.35
CA GLU A 25 -25.33 3.96 36.83
C GLU A 25 -24.39 2.90 36.23
N PRO A 26 -24.08 1.81 36.96
CA PRO A 26 -23.17 0.78 36.48
C PRO A 26 -23.80 0.02 35.31
N ALA A 27 -23.40 0.36 34.09
CA ALA A 27 -23.64 -0.46 32.92
C ALA A 27 -22.84 -1.76 33.08
N THR A 28 -23.57 -2.88 33.08
CA THR A 28 -22.99 -4.23 33.07
C THR A 28 -22.08 -4.37 31.84
N ASP A 29 -20.78 -4.39 32.09
CA ASP A 29 -19.73 -4.54 31.10
C ASP A 29 -19.80 -5.95 30.48
N VAL A 30 -20.44 -6.07 29.30
CA VAL A 30 -20.24 -7.23 28.43
C VAL A 30 -18.93 -7.02 27.69
N ALA A 31 -17.83 -7.02 28.43
CA ALA A 31 -16.50 -7.18 27.87
C ALA A 31 -16.41 -8.61 27.31
N THR A 32 -16.74 -8.78 26.04
CA THR A 32 -16.35 -9.99 25.31
C THR A 32 -14.83 -10.09 25.41
N ALA A 33 -14.35 -11.00 26.25
CA ALA A 33 -12.93 -11.26 26.41
C ALA A 33 -12.33 -11.54 25.03
N PRO A 34 -11.16 -10.96 24.69
CA PRO A 34 -10.52 -11.23 23.41
C PRO A 34 -10.35 -12.75 23.29
N GLN A 35 -10.99 -13.35 22.28
CA GLN A 35 -10.83 -14.78 22.02
C GLN A 35 -9.35 -15.03 21.76
N ALA A 36 -8.71 -15.76 22.67
CA ALA A 36 -7.34 -16.19 22.51
C ALA A 36 -7.33 -17.30 21.45
N PHE A 37 -6.86 -16.97 20.25
CA PHE A 37 -6.64 -17.96 19.22
C PHE A 37 -5.31 -18.67 19.48
N ALA A 38 -5.34 -20.00 19.55
CA ALA A 38 -4.13 -20.82 19.73
C ALA A 38 -3.30 -20.96 18.43
N GLY A 39 -3.79 -20.43 17.30
CA GLY A 39 -3.20 -20.57 15.98
C GLY A 39 -3.30 -19.29 15.14
N GLU A 40 -2.97 -19.42 13.86
CA GLU A 40 -2.96 -18.28 12.92
C GLU A 40 -4.34 -17.63 12.81
N VAL A 41 -4.38 -16.30 12.87
CA VAL A 41 -5.62 -15.52 12.77
C VAL A 41 -5.70 -14.84 11.41
N VAL A 42 -6.81 -15.06 10.72
CA VAL A 42 -7.17 -14.40 9.46
C VAL A 42 -8.39 -13.52 9.71
N VAL A 43 -8.42 -12.33 9.10
CA VAL A 43 -9.57 -11.42 9.19
C VAL A 43 -10.28 -11.31 7.84
N THR A 44 -9.51 -11.33 6.75
CA THR A 44 -10.00 -11.00 5.41
C THR A 44 -11.07 -11.97 4.89
N ALA A 45 -10.99 -13.25 5.27
CA ALA A 45 -11.93 -14.25 4.76
C ALA A 45 -13.32 -14.19 5.42
N THR A 46 -13.44 -13.61 6.60
CA THR A 46 -14.64 -13.68 7.46
C THR A 46 -15.14 -12.32 7.94
N LEU A 47 -14.44 -11.22 7.62
CA LEU A 47 -14.61 -9.86 8.17
C LEU A 47 -14.36 -9.75 9.69
N GLU A 48 -14.30 -10.87 10.40
CA GLU A 48 -13.96 -10.97 11.82
C GLU A 48 -12.74 -11.87 12.01
N PRO A 49 -11.93 -11.66 13.07
CA PRO A 49 -10.82 -12.54 13.41
C PRO A 49 -11.29 -13.99 13.56
N ALA A 50 -10.74 -14.89 12.75
CA ALA A 50 -11.01 -16.32 12.81
C ALA A 50 -9.69 -17.10 12.75
N ALA A 51 -9.64 -18.26 13.42
CA ALA A 51 -8.52 -19.18 13.27
C ALA A 51 -8.47 -19.69 11.82
N ALA A 52 -7.30 -19.67 11.18
CA ALA A 52 -7.12 -20.04 9.78
C ALA A 52 -7.69 -21.44 9.47
N GLU A 53 -7.53 -22.39 10.39
CA GLU A 53 -8.05 -23.77 10.30
C GLU A 53 -9.58 -23.85 10.24
N ARG A 54 -10.28 -22.83 10.74
CA ARG A 54 -11.75 -22.76 10.76
C ARG A 54 -12.31 -22.01 9.55
N VAL A 55 -11.45 -21.41 8.72
CA VAL A 55 -11.86 -20.69 7.53
C VAL A 55 -11.96 -21.66 6.36
N SER A 56 -13.16 -21.81 5.80
CA SER A 56 -13.40 -22.60 4.58
C SER A 56 -13.01 -21.82 3.31
N ALA A 57 -11.79 -21.28 3.28
CA ALA A 57 -11.29 -20.46 2.19
C ALA A 57 -9.81 -20.73 1.93
N THR A 58 -9.38 -20.49 0.70
CA THR A 58 -7.96 -20.52 0.37
C THR A 58 -7.33 -19.18 0.73
N VAL A 59 -6.61 -19.15 1.85
CA VAL A 59 -5.93 -17.96 2.39
C VAL A 59 -4.44 -18.19 2.44
N ASP A 60 -3.67 -17.16 2.07
CA ASP A 60 -2.23 -17.11 2.26
C ASP A 60 -1.90 -15.88 3.08
N ARG A 61 -0.98 -16.06 4.02
CA ARG A 61 -0.52 -15.02 4.91
C ARG A 61 0.98 -14.86 4.76
N ILE A 62 1.42 -13.61 4.62
CA ILE A 62 2.81 -13.21 4.74
C ILE A 62 2.91 -12.35 5.99
N ASP A 63 3.45 -12.91 7.08
CA ASP A 63 3.55 -12.23 8.37
C ASP A 63 4.76 -11.29 8.47
N ALA A 64 4.84 -10.54 9.58
CA ALA A 64 5.91 -9.58 9.81
C ALA A 64 7.30 -10.23 9.80
N ALA A 65 7.42 -11.46 10.32
CA ALA A 65 8.68 -12.18 10.38
C ALA A 65 9.14 -12.58 8.97
N GLU A 66 8.23 -13.04 8.11
CA GLU A 66 8.53 -13.35 6.72
C GLU A 66 8.83 -12.10 5.89
N ILE A 67 8.08 -11.01 6.09
CA ILE A 67 8.38 -9.71 5.48
C ILE A 67 9.81 -9.27 5.84
N GLU A 68 10.18 -9.41 7.11
CA GLU A 68 11.51 -9.05 7.60
C GLU A 68 12.59 -10.01 7.09
N ARG A 69 12.35 -11.32 7.01
CA ARG A 69 13.32 -12.27 6.43
C ARG A 69 13.58 -12.01 4.94
N ARG A 70 12.53 -11.71 4.18
CA ARG A 70 12.63 -11.52 2.72
C ARG A 70 13.29 -10.22 2.31
N GLN A 71 13.31 -9.22 3.20
CA GLN A 71 13.86 -7.89 2.91
C GLN A 71 13.30 -7.28 1.60
N ALA A 72 12.06 -7.62 1.25
CA ALA A 72 11.44 -7.14 0.03
C ALA A 72 11.28 -5.61 0.08
N THR A 73 11.52 -4.95 -1.05
CA THR A 73 11.40 -3.48 -1.14
C THR A 73 10.02 -3.03 -1.63
N ARG A 74 9.19 -3.99 -2.06
CA ARG A 74 7.84 -3.79 -2.58
C ARG A 74 6.91 -4.89 -2.12
N VAL A 75 5.64 -4.55 -1.95
CA VAL A 75 4.60 -5.54 -1.69
C VAL A 75 4.46 -6.50 -2.88
N VAL A 76 4.61 -6.00 -4.11
CA VAL A 76 4.50 -6.83 -5.30
C VAL A 76 5.52 -7.98 -5.35
N ASP A 77 6.73 -7.76 -4.80
CA ASP A 77 7.78 -8.78 -4.72
C ASP A 77 7.45 -9.89 -3.70
N LEU A 78 6.64 -9.58 -2.70
CA LEU A 78 6.10 -10.56 -1.77
C LEU A 78 4.94 -11.33 -2.42
N LEU A 79 4.01 -10.61 -3.04
CA LEU A 79 2.81 -11.20 -3.65
C LEU A 79 3.11 -12.15 -4.81
N ARG A 80 4.12 -11.86 -5.65
CA ARG A 80 4.52 -12.73 -6.78
C ARG A 80 4.97 -14.14 -6.38
N THR A 81 5.21 -14.36 -5.09
CA THR A 81 5.62 -15.69 -4.58
C THR A 81 4.44 -16.57 -4.18
N LEU A 82 3.25 -15.98 -4.08
CA LEU A 82 2.07 -16.70 -3.66
C LEU A 82 1.46 -17.45 -4.86
N PRO A 83 0.98 -18.69 -4.67
CA PRO A 83 0.34 -19.43 -5.74
C PRO A 83 -0.94 -18.72 -6.20
N GLY A 84 -1.26 -18.83 -7.49
CA GLY A 84 -2.48 -18.21 -8.04
C GLY A 84 -2.50 -16.67 -8.03
N VAL A 85 -1.39 -16.02 -7.68
CA VAL A 85 -1.18 -14.58 -7.85
C VAL A 85 -0.17 -14.37 -8.97
N ALA A 86 -0.62 -13.78 -10.07
CA ALA A 86 0.24 -13.33 -11.14
C ALA A 86 0.43 -11.82 -11.03
N VAL A 87 1.67 -11.38 -11.21
CA VAL A 87 2.03 -9.97 -11.27
C VAL A 87 2.48 -9.68 -12.70
N THR A 88 1.90 -8.66 -13.31
CA THR A 88 2.48 -8.08 -14.54
C THR A 88 2.92 -6.66 -14.25
N GLN A 89 4.08 -6.28 -14.78
CA GLN A 89 4.62 -4.94 -14.63
C GLN A 89 4.89 -4.38 -16.02
N ALA A 90 4.39 -3.16 -16.26
CA ALA A 90 4.53 -2.49 -17.54
C ALA A 90 5.93 -1.85 -17.66
N GLY A 91 6.96 -2.68 -17.80
CA GLY A 91 8.36 -2.25 -17.88
C GLY A 91 9.12 -2.41 -16.56
N SER A 92 10.11 -1.55 -16.35
CA SER A 92 11.06 -1.63 -15.23
C SER A 92 10.46 -1.22 -13.87
N PRO A 93 11.17 -1.46 -12.75
CA PRO A 93 10.70 -1.02 -11.43
C PRO A 93 10.31 0.46 -11.42
N GLY A 94 9.20 0.77 -10.75
CA GLY A 94 8.65 2.13 -10.74
C GLY A 94 7.71 2.44 -11.91
N LYS A 95 7.30 1.42 -12.68
CA LYS A 95 6.13 1.48 -13.58
C LYS A 95 4.96 0.70 -12.99
N VAL A 96 3.77 0.93 -13.56
CA VAL A 96 2.51 0.32 -13.11
C VAL A 96 2.64 -1.19 -12.99
N ALA A 97 2.27 -1.73 -11.83
CA ALA A 97 2.22 -3.16 -11.58
C ALA A 97 0.79 -3.60 -11.28
N SER A 98 0.29 -4.54 -12.07
CA SER A 98 -1.06 -5.11 -11.95
C SER A 98 -1.02 -6.47 -11.28
N LEU A 99 -2.01 -6.74 -10.44
CA LEU A 99 -2.19 -7.99 -9.72
C LEU A 99 -3.35 -8.77 -10.33
N PHE A 100 -3.15 -10.05 -10.63
CA PHE A 100 -4.17 -10.94 -11.17
C PHE A 100 -4.28 -12.16 -10.27
N VAL A 101 -5.46 -12.38 -9.70
CA VAL A 101 -5.71 -13.52 -8.81
C VAL A 101 -6.56 -14.54 -9.56
N ARG A 102 -6.09 -15.80 -9.62
CA ARG A 102 -6.75 -16.91 -10.33
C ARG A 102 -7.07 -16.61 -11.80
N GLY A 103 -6.25 -15.78 -12.47
CA GLY A 103 -6.41 -15.43 -13.88
C GLY A 103 -7.52 -14.44 -14.19
N THR A 104 -8.18 -13.84 -13.19
CA THR A 104 -9.15 -12.77 -13.42
C THR A 104 -8.48 -11.44 -13.71
N SER A 105 -9.21 -10.49 -14.30
CA SER A 105 -8.78 -9.09 -14.47
C SER A 105 -8.26 -8.48 -13.15
N SER A 106 -7.32 -7.54 -13.24
CA SER A 106 -6.82 -6.81 -12.07
C SER A 106 -7.89 -5.95 -11.40
N ALA A 107 -8.91 -5.51 -12.16
CA ALA A 107 -10.09 -4.83 -11.62
C ALA A 107 -11.01 -5.77 -10.79
N HIS A 108 -10.78 -7.08 -10.85
CA HIS A 108 -11.51 -8.08 -10.06
C HIS A 108 -10.75 -8.53 -8.80
N THR A 109 -9.64 -7.86 -8.48
CA THR A 109 -8.89 -8.08 -7.24
C THR A 109 -9.02 -6.86 -6.34
N LEU A 110 -9.72 -7.00 -5.22
CA LEU A 110 -9.87 -5.91 -4.26
C LEU A 110 -8.63 -5.84 -3.37
N VAL A 111 -8.03 -4.66 -3.27
CA VAL A 111 -6.88 -4.40 -2.40
C VAL A 111 -7.29 -3.43 -1.31
N LEU A 112 -7.02 -3.81 -0.06
CA LEU A 112 -7.42 -3.09 1.14
C LEU A 112 -6.19 -2.74 1.97
N LEU A 113 -6.18 -1.58 2.62
CA LEU A 113 -5.30 -1.26 3.74
C LEU A 113 -6.14 -1.13 5.01
N ASP A 114 -5.99 -2.06 5.95
CA ASP A 114 -6.82 -2.14 7.16
C ASP A 114 -8.34 -2.02 6.87
N GLY A 115 -8.79 -2.65 5.78
CA GLY A 115 -10.19 -2.62 5.34
C GLY A 115 -10.59 -1.42 4.47
N VAL A 116 -9.71 -0.44 4.26
CA VAL A 116 -9.96 0.70 3.36
C VAL A 116 -9.54 0.37 1.93
N VAL A 117 -10.44 0.59 0.96
CA VAL A 117 -10.18 0.30 -0.46
C VAL A 117 -9.06 1.17 -1.02
N LEU A 118 -8.07 0.52 -1.63
CA LEU A 118 -6.95 1.17 -2.30
C LEU A 118 -7.09 1.22 -3.83
N ASN A 119 -8.00 0.42 -4.40
CA ASN A 119 -8.25 0.42 -5.83
C ASN A 119 -8.71 1.81 -6.31
N ASP A 120 -8.25 2.20 -7.49
CA ASP A 120 -8.71 3.42 -8.13
C ASP A 120 -10.22 3.31 -8.44
N PRO A 121 -11.05 4.30 -8.07
CA PRO A 121 -12.49 4.22 -8.26
C PRO A 121 -12.92 4.30 -9.73
N THR A 122 -12.06 4.78 -10.62
CA THR A 122 -12.34 4.91 -12.05
C THR A 122 -11.93 3.64 -12.80
N LEU A 123 -10.74 3.12 -12.52
CA LEU A 123 -10.19 1.94 -13.20
C LEU A 123 -10.56 0.63 -12.50
N GLY A 124 -10.96 0.67 -11.23
CA GLY A 124 -11.25 -0.51 -10.40
C GLY A 124 -10.00 -1.32 -10.02
N ALA A 125 -8.81 -0.93 -10.48
CA ALA A 125 -7.56 -1.65 -10.26
C ALA A 125 -6.65 -0.92 -9.26
N PHE A 126 -5.71 -1.66 -8.66
CA PHE A 126 -4.70 -1.13 -7.77
C PHE A 126 -3.33 -1.15 -8.45
N ASP A 127 -2.60 -0.02 -8.46
CA ASP A 127 -1.20 0.01 -8.86
C ASP A 127 -0.29 -0.48 -7.72
N ALA A 128 0.06 -1.75 -7.77
CA ALA A 128 0.88 -2.42 -6.75
C ALA A 128 2.33 -1.93 -6.71
N SER A 129 2.77 -1.14 -7.70
CA SER A 129 4.13 -0.57 -7.73
C SER A 129 4.33 0.48 -6.63
N THR A 130 3.23 1.10 -6.18
CA THR A 130 3.19 2.14 -5.15
C THR A 130 3.24 1.60 -3.72
N ALA A 131 3.03 0.29 -3.52
CA ALA A 131 2.93 -0.32 -2.21
C ALA A 131 4.26 -0.86 -1.69
N THR A 132 4.55 -0.59 -0.42
CA THR A 132 5.73 -1.11 0.26
C THR A 132 5.39 -1.86 1.55
N PRO A 133 6.26 -2.80 1.96
CA PRO A 133 6.00 -3.62 3.15
C PRO A 133 6.32 -2.92 4.48
N GLU A 134 6.88 -1.71 4.44
CA GLU A 134 7.15 -0.93 5.65
C GLU A 134 5.87 -0.61 6.43
N GLY A 135 5.91 -0.79 7.75
CA GLY A 135 4.73 -0.54 8.60
C GLY A 135 3.66 -1.63 8.53
N LEU A 136 3.73 -2.56 7.58
CA LEU A 136 2.82 -3.71 7.55
C LEU A 136 3.16 -4.70 8.67
N ASP A 137 2.12 -5.18 9.35
CA ASP A 137 2.14 -6.36 10.22
C ASP A 137 2.11 -7.61 9.38
N ARG A 138 1.23 -7.65 8.38
CA ARG A 138 1.07 -8.80 7.50
C ARG A 138 0.32 -8.45 6.24
N ILE A 139 0.35 -9.39 5.30
CA ILE A 139 -0.45 -9.38 4.09
C ILE A 139 -1.29 -10.65 4.11
N GLU A 140 -2.60 -10.51 3.92
CA GLU A 140 -3.54 -11.62 3.77
C GLU A 140 -4.06 -11.63 2.33
N VAL A 141 -3.98 -12.76 1.64
CA VAL A 141 -4.51 -12.96 0.29
C VAL A 141 -5.56 -14.04 0.36
N VAL A 142 -6.80 -13.67 0.06
CA VAL A 142 -7.92 -14.59 0.00
C VAL A 142 -8.30 -14.78 -1.47
N ARG A 143 -8.20 -16.01 -1.95
CA ARG A 143 -8.42 -16.33 -3.38
C ARG A 143 -9.83 -16.87 -3.60
N GLY A 144 -10.52 -16.34 -4.60
CA GLY A 144 -11.86 -16.78 -4.99
C GLY A 144 -12.91 -15.66 -4.93
N PRO A 145 -14.19 -16.00 -5.18
CA PRO A 145 -15.25 -15.02 -5.24
C PRO A 145 -15.66 -14.56 -3.83
N TYR A 146 -15.32 -13.33 -3.51
CA TYR A 146 -15.63 -12.66 -2.24
C TYR A 146 -16.61 -11.50 -2.39
N SER A 147 -17.31 -11.45 -3.53
CA SER A 147 -18.23 -10.37 -3.85
C SER A 147 -19.43 -10.24 -2.91
N ALA A 148 -19.80 -11.32 -2.21
CA ALA A 148 -20.85 -11.26 -1.19
C ALA A 148 -20.43 -10.42 0.03
N LEU A 149 -19.14 -10.43 0.39
CA LEU A 149 -18.62 -9.69 1.55
C LEU A 149 -18.10 -8.30 1.17
N TYR A 150 -17.51 -8.17 -0.02
CA TYR A 150 -16.75 -6.98 -0.42
C TYR A 150 -17.26 -6.30 -1.70
N GLY A 151 -18.28 -6.83 -2.36
CA GLY A 151 -18.86 -6.27 -3.58
C GLY A 151 -18.14 -6.67 -4.88
N SER A 152 -18.48 -6.00 -5.98
CA SER A 152 -18.08 -6.38 -7.34
C SER A 152 -16.57 -6.38 -7.59
N GLY A 153 -15.78 -5.66 -6.79
CA GLY A 153 -14.32 -5.63 -6.92
C GLY A 153 -13.61 -6.90 -6.45
N ALA A 154 -14.29 -7.83 -5.78
CA ALA A 154 -13.70 -9.01 -5.15
C ALA A 154 -14.03 -10.35 -5.86
N VAL A 155 -14.16 -10.34 -7.19
CA VAL A 155 -14.51 -11.55 -7.97
C VAL A 155 -13.36 -12.57 -8.01
N GLY A 156 -12.13 -12.10 -8.19
CA GLY A 156 -10.92 -12.95 -8.20
C GLY A 156 -10.35 -13.21 -6.82
N GLY A 157 -10.49 -12.24 -5.92
CA GLY A 157 -10.04 -12.34 -4.54
C GLY A 157 -9.90 -10.99 -3.85
N VAL A 158 -9.40 -11.05 -2.62
CA VAL A 158 -9.12 -9.89 -1.76
C VAL A 158 -7.69 -9.97 -1.25
N ILE A 159 -6.96 -8.87 -1.35
CA ILE A 159 -5.62 -8.69 -0.80
C ILE A 159 -5.73 -7.63 0.29
N GLN A 160 -5.53 -8.01 1.54
CA GLN A 160 -5.52 -7.09 2.66
C GLN A 160 -4.10 -6.84 3.13
N LEU A 161 -3.70 -5.58 3.12
CA LEU A 161 -2.49 -5.08 3.75
C LEU A 161 -2.88 -4.64 5.16
N LEU A 162 -2.31 -5.27 6.18
CA LEU A 162 -2.60 -4.90 7.57
C LEU A 162 -1.42 -4.14 8.15
N THR A 163 -1.68 -2.96 8.70
CA THR A 163 -0.68 -2.17 9.40
C THR A 163 -0.43 -2.71 10.81
N ARG A 164 0.73 -2.39 11.37
CA ARG A 164 1.00 -2.74 12.77
C ARG A 164 0.12 -1.92 13.68
N ALA A 165 -0.55 -2.62 14.60
CA ALA A 165 -1.21 -1.97 15.70
C ALA A 165 -0.16 -1.21 16.52
N PRO A 166 -0.40 0.06 16.89
CA PRO A 166 0.48 0.80 17.77
C PRO A 166 0.51 0.10 19.13
N ALA A 167 1.61 -0.60 19.40
CA ALA A 167 1.84 -1.34 20.63
C ALA A 167 3.20 -0.95 21.21
N GLY A 168 3.20 -0.43 22.43
CA GLY A 168 4.41 0.05 23.08
C GLY A 168 5.07 1.20 22.31
N ARG A 169 6.41 1.24 22.33
CA ARG A 169 7.19 2.26 21.61
C ARG A 169 8.17 1.54 20.68
N THR A 170 8.05 1.77 19.38
CA THR A 170 8.94 1.21 18.38
C THR A 170 9.48 2.30 17.47
N PHE A 171 10.73 2.15 17.07
CA PHE A 171 11.40 2.98 16.08
C PHE A 171 12.19 2.07 15.16
N ARG A 172 12.03 2.25 13.85
CA ARG A 172 12.79 1.52 12.84
C ARG A 172 13.24 2.46 11.73
N LEU A 173 14.51 2.37 11.41
CA LEU A 173 15.12 3.01 10.26
C LEU A 173 15.65 1.91 9.33
N ARG A 174 15.36 2.02 8.04
CA ARG A 174 15.86 1.12 7.00
C ARG A 174 16.54 1.95 5.93
N LEU A 175 17.78 1.60 5.61
CA LEU A 175 18.53 2.21 4.53
C LEU A 175 19.03 1.08 3.64
N ALA A 176 18.93 1.24 2.33
CA ALA A 176 19.49 0.29 1.37
C ALA A 176 20.02 1.02 0.14
N GLY A 177 21.07 0.46 -0.45
CA GLY A 177 21.63 0.86 -1.73
C GLY A 177 21.84 -0.37 -2.61
N GLY A 178 21.85 -0.19 -3.93
CA GLY A 178 22.01 -1.28 -4.89
C GLY A 178 22.56 -0.82 -6.24
N SER A 179 22.46 -1.69 -7.24
CA SER A 179 22.78 -1.37 -8.64
C SER A 179 21.87 -0.27 -9.19
N ASP A 180 22.23 0.29 -10.35
CA ASP A 180 21.37 1.24 -11.09
C ASP A 180 20.99 2.48 -10.26
N GLU A 181 21.96 2.94 -9.46
CA GLU A 181 21.83 4.01 -8.46
C GLU A 181 20.65 3.82 -7.49
N PHE A 182 20.24 2.58 -7.26
CA PHE A 182 19.13 2.28 -6.37
C PHE A 182 19.47 2.75 -4.96
N ALA A 183 18.55 3.52 -4.37
CA ALA A 183 18.61 3.93 -2.98
C ALA A 183 17.21 3.89 -2.35
N ARG A 184 17.16 3.47 -1.09
CA ARG A 184 15.95 3.40 -0.29
C ARG A 184 16.20 3.90 1.11
N ALA A 185 15.25 4.66 1.62
CA ALA A 185 15.16 5.03 3.02
C ALA A 185 13.74 4.81 3.53
N GLY A 186 13.60 4.19 4.70
CA GLY A 186 12.31 3.93 5.33
C GLY A 186 12.39 4.24 6.83
N LEU A 187 11.34 4.87 7.35
CA LEU A 187 11.17 5.19 8.75
C LEU A 187 9.83 4.61 9.21
N ALA A 188 9.81 3.94 10.36
CA ALA A 188 8.57 3.55 11.02
C ALA A 188 8.66 3.86 12.52
N VAL A 189 7.62 4.48 13.06
CA VAL A 189 7.51 4.88 14.46
C VAL A 189 6.13 4.50 14.97
N ALA A 190 6.07 3.73 16.05
CA ALA A 190 4.82 3.44 16.75
C ALA A 190 4.93 3.83 18.22
N VAL A 191 3.88 4.44 18.76
CA VAL A 191 3.77 4.81 20.17
C VAL A 191 2.36 4.49 20.65
N SER A 192 2.25 3.82 21.78
CA SER A 192 1.00 3.62 22.50
C SER A 192 1.13 4.12 23.93
N ALA A 193 0.14 4.90 24.37
CA ALA A 193 0.06 5.46 25.71
C ALA A 193 -1.39 5.44 26.19
N GLY A 194 -1.68 4.56 27.15
CA GLY A 194 -3.03 4.37 27.68
C GLY A 194 -4.01 3.99 26.57
N PRO A 195 -5.14 4.72 26.41
CA PRO A 195 -6.14 4.41 25.38
C PRO A 195 -5.71 4.81 23.97
N PHE A 196 -4.60 5.55 23.81
CA PHE A 196 -4.19 6.10 22.52
C PHE A 196 -3.04 5.31 21.89
N GLY A 197 -3.09 5.22 20.56
CA GLY A 197 -2.05 4.64 19.74
C GLY A 197 -1.78 5.49 18.51
N PHE A 198 -0.53 5.59 18.12
CA PHE A 198 -0.04 6.29 16.94
C PHE A 198 0.97 5.39 16.22
N ASP A 199 0.78 5.15 14.94
CA ASP A 199 1.74 4.49 14.06
C ASP A 199 1.96 5.33 12.82
N PHE A 200 3.22 5.52 12.44
CA PHE A 200 3.62 6.19 11.21
C PHE A 200 4.66 5.34 10.51
N ALA A 201 4.49 5.13 9.21
CA ALA A 201 5.53 4.56 8.36
C ALA A 201 5.65 5.38 7.09
N GLY A 202 6.87 5.75 6.71
CA GLY A 202 7.17 6.53 5.51
C GLY A 202 8.43 6.02 4.85
N HIS A 203 8.46 6.04 3.52
CA HIS A 203 9.59 5.52 2.76
C HIS A 203 9.77 6.26 1.44
N LEU A 204 11.02 6.28 1.02
CA LEU A 204 11.51 6.89 -0.20
C LEU A 204 12.35 5.85 -0.93
N ARG A 205 12.14 5.73 -2.23
CA ARG A 205 12.93 4.87 -3.11
C ARG A 205 13.25 5.61 -4.40
N ARG A 206 14.45 5.44 -4.90
CA ARG A 206 14.85 5.97 -6.21
C ARG A 206 15.76 4.97 -6.91
N GLY A 207 15.86 5.08 -8.23
CA GLY A 207 16.85 4.41 -9.04
C GLY A 207 16.82 4.95 -10.47
N GLU A 208 17.91 4.78 -11.20
CA GLU A 208 17.99 5.10 -12.64
C GLU A 208 17.48 3.96 -13.52
N GLY A 209 17.44 2.75 -12.97
CA GLY A 209 17.00 1.54 -13.68
C GLY A 209 18.06 1.02 -14.65
N ALA A 210 17.84 -0.20 -15.16
CA ALA A 210 18.82 -0.89 -15.98
C ALA A 210 18.84 -0.43 -17.44
N LEU A 211 17.75 0.18 -17.93
CA LEU A 211 17.63 0.69 -19.29
C LEU A 211 17.46 2.21 -19.30
N ALA A 212 17.73 2.82 -20.45
CA ALA A 212 17.53 4.25 -20.63
C ALA A 212 16.05 4.65 -20.40
N ASN A 213 15.83 5.68 -19.57
CA ASN A 213 14.51 6.18 -19.14
C ASN A 213 13.73 5.23 -18.21
N ASP A 214 14.42 4.36 -17.48
CA ASP A 214 13.81 3.53 -16.44
C ASP A 214 13.82 4.18 -15.06
N ASP A 215 14.25 5.44 -14.98
CA ASP A 215 14.35 6.17 -13.73
C ASP A 215 13.00 6.24 -13.02
N PHE A 216 13.06 6.19 -11.69
CA PHE A 216 11.90 6.34 -10.84
C PHE A 216 12.24 6.97 -9.49
N ASN A 217 11.25 7.62 -8.91
CA ASN A 217 11.22 8.14 -7.55
C ASN A 217 9.86 7.80 -6.93
N ALA A 218 9.88 6.97 -5.90
CA ALA A 218 8.71 6.54 -5.18
C ALA A 218 8.74 7.08 -3.75
N ARG A 219 7.60 7.60 -3.29
CA ARG A 219 7.37 8.01 -1.92
C ARG A 219 6.02 7.46 -1.49
N ASP A 220 5.97 6.70 -0.42
CA ASP A 220 4.69 6.32 0.16
C ASP A 220 4.79 6.42 1.68
N GLY A 221 3.63 6.62 2.30
CA GLY A 221 3.54 6.93 3.70
C GLY A 221 2.14 6.66 4.21
N GLN A 222 2.08 6.13 5.42
CA GLN A 222 0.85 5.84 6.12
C GLN A 222 0.96 6.32 7.57
N LEU A 223 -0.19 6.72 8.08
CA LEU A 223 -0.40 7.19 9.44
C LEU A 223 -1.66 6.52 9.98
N ARG A 224 -1.56 5.90 11.14
CA ARG A 224 -2.67 5.35 11.88
C ARG A 224 -2.73 5.97 13.27
N VAL A 225 -3.92 6.40 13.67
CA VAL A 225 -4.21 6.87 15.03
C VAL A 225 -5.39 6.07 15.57
N ASP A 226 -5.19 5.45 16.72
CA ASP A 226 -6.21 4.66 17.40
C ASP A 226 -6.54 5.28 18.76
N ALA A 227 -7.82 5.28 19.13
CA ALA A 227 -8.29 5.61 20.46
C ALA A 227 -9.25 4.53 20.97
N ARG A 228 -8.99 4.03 22.18
CA ARG A 228 -9.79 3.04 22.89
C ARG A 228 -10.18 3.60 24.25
N PRO A 229 -11.09 4.60 24.31
CA PRO A 229 -11.57 5.11 25.59
C PRO A 229 -12.19 3.97 26.42
N ALA A 230 -12.28 4.16 27.74
CA ALA A 230 -12.89 3.16 28.61
C ALA A 230 -14.29 2.73 28.10
N GLY A 231 -14.55 1.42 28.07
CA GLY A 231 -15.76 0.81 27.50
C GLY A 231 -15.51 0.08 26.18
N ALA A 232 -16.58 -0.16 25.41
CA ALA A 232 -16.54 -1.01 24.20
C ALA A 232 -16.14 -0.28 22.91
N TRP A 233 -15.92 1.04 22.95
CA TRP A 233 -15.69 1.85 21.75
C TRP A 233 -14.25 1.83 21.29
N ARG A 234 -14.05 1.73 19.97
CA ARG A 234 -12.75 1.86 19.31
C ARG A 234 -12.88 2.82 18.14
N TYR A 235 -12.05 3.86 18.13
CA TYR A 235 -11.94 4.81 17.03
C TYR A 235 -10.58 4.61 16.37
N GLY A 236 -10.57 4.65 15.04
CA GLY A 236 -9.35 4.55 14.24
C GLY A 236 -9.41 5.53 13.08
N LEU A 237 -8.32 6.25 12.86
CA LEU A 237 -8.10 7.05 11.67
C LEU A 237 -6.89 6.47 10.94
N LEU A 238 -7.05 6.24 9.65
CA LEU A 238 -5.99 5.82 8.76
C LEU A 238 -5.87 6.83 7.63
N ALA A 239 -4.65 7.30 7.39
CA ALA A 239 -4.30 8.14 6.25
C ALA A 239 -3.14 7.50 5.50
N ARG A 240 -3.20 7.53 4.17
CA ARG A 240 -2.12 7.07 3.30
C ARG A 240 -1.92 8.05 2.16
N ALA A 241 -0.67 8.27 1.78
CA ALA A 241 -0.30 8.99 0.58
C ALA A 241 0.83 8.24 -0.14
N ALA A 242 0.61 7.93 -1.41
CA ALA A 242 1.61 7.31 -2.28
C ALA A 242 1.80 8.15 -3.54
N ARG A 243 3.05 8.26 -3.97
CA ARG A 243 3.45 8.94 -5.19
C ARG A 243 4.59 8.17 -5.85
N LEU A 244 4.45 7.95 -7.13
CA LEU A 244 5.47 7.35 -7.97
C LEU A 244 5.65 8.25 -9.19
N ASP A 245 6.83 8.82 -9.32
CA ASP A 245 7.26 9.59 -10.48
C ASP A 245 8.31 8.75 -11.23
N GLY A 246 8.29 8.76 -12.55
CA GLY A 246 9.30 8.08 -13.35
C GLY A 246 8.95 8.12 -14.83
N MET A 247 9.97 8.13 -15.70
CA MET A 247 9.75 8.17 -17.14
C MET A 247 9.12 6.86 -17.60
N ALA A 248 7.96 6.87 -18.24
CA ALA A 248 7.34 5.62 -18.70
C ALA A 248 8.14 5.00 -19.86
N GLY A 249 9.15 4.18 -19.52
CA GLY A 249 9.87 3.32 -20.46
C GLY A 249 8.88 2.42 -21.21
N GLY A 250 8.53 2.83 -22.43
CA GLY A 250 7.63 2.10 -23.34
C GLY A 250 6.29 2.79 -23.65
N GLN A 251 5.86 3.77 -22.85
CA GLN A 251 4.66 4.55 -23.12
C GLN A 251 5.04 6.02 -23.04
N ALA A 252 5.60 6.54 -24.14
CA ALA A 252 5.44 7.94 -24.47
C ALA A 252 3.94 8.18 -24.75
N ILE A 253 3.10 8.09 -23.70
CA ILE A 253 1.82 8.78 -23.69
C ILE A 253 2.22 10.24 -23.64
N ASP A 254 2.06 10.80 -24.83
CA ASP A 254 2.06 12.19 -25.18
C ASP A 254 1.76 13.09 -23.98
N LEU A 255 2.79 13.74 -23.44
CA LEU A 255 2.62 14.78 -22.40
C LEU A 255 1.74 15.94 -22.90
N ALA A 256 1.43 16.00 -24.20
CA ALA A 256 0.39 16.86 -24.75
C ALA A 256 -1.03 16.50 -24.27
N SER A 257 -1.31 15.24 -23.88
CA SER A 257 -2.63 14.83 -23.38
C SER A 257 -2.93 15.32 -21.96
N VAL A 258 -1.95 15.87 -21.25
CA VAL A 258 -2.08 16.39 -19.88
C VAL A 258 -2.18 17.92 -19.83
N GLY A 259 -2.34 18.59 -20.98
CA GLY A 259 -2.55 20.04 -21.06
C GLY A 259 -1.32 20.90 -20.80
N LEU A 260 -0.13 20.30 -20.70
CA LEU A 260 1.14 21.02 -20.60
C LEU A 260 1.71 21.22 -22.01
N ALA A 261 1.81 22.48 -22.44
CA ALA A 261 2.48 22.83 -23.68
C ALA A 261 3.99 22.56 -23.55
N LEU A 262 4.46 21.53 -24.24
CA LEU A 262 5.89 21.22 -24.35
C LEU A 262 6.55 22.12 -25.41
N THR A 263 7.81 22.50 -25.17
CA THR A 263 8.63 23.18 -26.17
C THR A 263 9.10 22.20 -27.24
N GLU A 264 9.47 22.70 -28.42
CA GLU A 264 10.00 21.88 -29.52
C GLU A 264 11.25 21.09 -29.10
N ASP A 265 12.13 21.69 -28.30
CA ASP A 265 13.32 21.02 -27.78
C ASP A 265 12.97 19.84 -26.87
N GLN A 266 11.94 19.99 -26.04
CA GLN A 266 11.42 18.92 -25.18
C GLN A 266 10.83 17.79 -26.02
N LEU A 267 10.07 18.11 -27.07
CA LEU A 267 9.53 17.11 -28.02
C LEU A 267 10.65 16.37 -28.76
N ARG A 268 11.69 17.07 -29.24
CA ARG A 268 12.85 16.46 -29.92
C ARG A 268 13.70 15.61 -28.97
N GLN A 269 13.80 15.99 -27.71
CA GLN A 269 14.46 15.19 -26.69
C GLN A 269 13.65 13.92 -26.37
N MET A 270 12.34 14.04 -26.17
CA MET A 270 11.45 12.90 -25.95
C MET A 270 11.47 11.93 -27.13
N HIS A 271 11.43 12.43 -28.37
CA HIS A 271 11.51 11.59 -29.57
C HIS A 271 12.85 10.84 -29.64
N ARG A 272 13.98 11.50 -29.38
CA ARG A 272 15.30 10.85 -29.34
C ARG A 272 15.38 9.76 -28.27
N LEU A 273 14.86 10.03 -27.08
CA LEU A 273 14.85 9.07 -25.97
C LEU A 273 13.95 7.86 -26.27
N LYS A 274 12.76 8.08 -26.86
CA LYS A 274 11.86 7.02 -27.29
C LYS A 274 12.48 6.14 -28.39
N THR A 275 12.99 6.76 -29.43
CA THR A 275 13.60 6.04 -30.57
C THR A 275 14.87 5.31 -30.14
N GLY A 276 15.70 5.93 -29.28
CA GLY A 276 16.90 5.29 -28.71
C GLY A 276 16.57 4.07 -27.85
N ALA A 277 15.58 4.17 -26.97
CA ALA A 277 15.14 3.06 -26.13
C ALA A 277 14.54 1.90 -26.96
N LEU A 278 13.78 2.20 -28.02
CA LEU A 278 13.22 1.17 -28.91
C LEU A 278 14.31 0.48 -29.74
N LEU A 279 15.30 1.22 -30.23
CA LEU A 279 16.44 0.64 -30.95
C LEU A 279 17.29 -0.23 -30.02
N GLN A 280 17.60 0.25 -28.81
CA GLN A 280 18.34 -0.54 -27.83
C GLN A 280 17.57 -1.81 -27.41
N GLY A 281 16.25 -1.70 -27.21
CA GLY A 281 15.39 -2.85 -26.96
C GLY A 281 15.38 -3.86 -28.12
N SER A 282 15.38 -3.38 -29.36
CA SER A 282 15.45 -4.24 -30.56
C SER A 282 16.79 -4.95 -30.67
N VAL A 283 17.90 -4.24 -30.39
CA VAL A 283 19.26 -4.80 -30.37
C VAL A 283 19.42 -5.84 -29.26
N MET A 284 18.90 -5.57 -28.07
CA MET A 284 18.96 -6.51 -26.92
C MET A 284 18.08 -7.75 -27.13
N MET A 285 17.01 -7.65 -27.92
CA MET A 285 16.16 -8.78 -28.31
C MET A 285 16.63 -9.50 -29.58
N GLY A 286 17.76 -9.08 -30.18
CA GLY A 286 18.38 -9.75 -31.31
C GLY A 286 17.63 -9.61 -32.65
N ALA A 287 16.90 -8.51 -32.84
CA ALA A 287 16.23 -8.16 -34.10
C ALA A 287 17.17 -7.47 -35.10
#